data_AF-B9WPV9-F1
#
_entry.id   AF-B9WPV9-F1
#
_cell.length_a   1.000
_cell.length_b   1.000
_cell.length_c   1.000
_cell.angle_alpha   90.00
_cell.angle_beta   90.00
_cell.angle_gamma   90.00
#
_symmetry.space_group_name_H-M   'P 1'
#
loop_
_entity.id
_entity.type
_entity.pdbx_description
1 polymer ?
#
loop_
_entity_poly.entity_id
_entity_poly.type
_entity_poly.pdbx_seq_one_letter_code
_entity_poly.pdbx_strand_id
1 'polypeptide(L)' 'AQTDRADLGTALRYYNQSEGGSHTLQKMCGCDLGPDGRLLRGYYQSAYDGKDYITLNEDLRSWTAAGEAAQN' A
#
# COMPACT_ATOMS: atom_id res chain seq x y z
N ALA A 1 8.67 -7.37 7.55
CA ALA A 1 9.58 -6.67 8.48
C ALA A 1 10.78 -6.05 7.77
N GLN A 2 11.69 -6.82 7.16
CA GLN A 2 12.84 -6.24 6.43
C GLN A 2 12.42 -5.42 5.20
N THR A 3 11.48 -5.94 4.40
CA THR A 3 10.89 -5.21 3.27
C THR A 3 10.22 -3.91 3.73
N ASP A 4 9.39 -3.96 4.77
CA ASP A 4 8.69 -2.75 5.27
C ASP A 4 9.66 -1.66 5.75
N ARG A 5 10.81 -2.05 6.34
CA ARG A 5 11.86 -1.10 6.73
C ARG A 5 12.53 -0.45 5.51
N ALA A 6 12.79 -1.23 4.46
CA ALA A 6 13.33 -0.70 3.21
C ALA A 6 12.32 0.20 2.50
N ASP A 7 11.05 -0.21 2.47
CA ASP A 7 9.93 0.55 1.90
C ASP A 7 9.79 1.91 2.59
N LEU A 8 9.87 1.96 3.93
CA LEU A 8 9.88 3.22 4.69
C LEU A 8 11.01 4.16 4.26
N GLY A 9 12.23 3.63 4.09
CA GLY A 9 13.37 4.43 3.61
C GLY A 9 13.21 4.91 2.16
N THR A 10 12.51 4.17 1.32
CA THR A 10 12.18 4.58 -0.04
C THR A 10 11.08 5.65 -0.06
N ALA A 11 9.99 5.46 0.69
CA ALA A 11 8.91 6.44 0.81
C ALA A 11 9.43 7.79 1.35
N LEU A 12 10.29 7.75 2.38
CA LEU A 12 10.95 8.94 2.92
C LEU A 12 11.70 9.73 1.83
N ARG A 13 12.40 9.05 0.92
CA ARG A 13 13.08 9.67 -0.22
C ARG A 13 12.10 10.23 -1.24
N TYR A 14 11.06 9.49 -1.60
CA TYR A 14 10.06 9.93 -2.58
C TYR A 14 9.27 11.17 -2.13
N TYR A 15 9.03 11.29 -0.82
CA TYR A 15 8.39 12.46 -0.24
C TYR A 15 9.37 13.57 0.19
N ASN A 16 10.68 13.42 -0.06
CA ASN A 16 11.73 14.36 0.36
C ASN A 16 11.68 14.70 1.87
N GLN A 17 11.40 13.71 2.71
CA GLN A 17 11.27 13.87 4.16
C GLN A 17 12.62 13.69 4.88
N SER A 18 12.75 14.29 6.08
CA SER A 18 13.96 14.20 6.90
C SER A 18 14.07 12.88 7.65
N GLU A 19 15.28 12.32 7.79
CA GLU A 19 15.53 11.01 8.41
C GLU A 19 15.15 10.92 9.91
N GLY A 20 15.06 12.04 10.62
CA GLY A 20 14.74 12.07 12.06
C GLY A 20 13.25 11.96 12.39
N GLY A 21 12.37 11.92 11.39
CA GLY A 21 10.92 11.80 11.58
C GLY A 21 10.47 10.38 11.89
N SER A 22 9.40 10.24 12.68
CA SER A 22 8.69 8.97 12.82
C SER A 22 7.65 8.85 11.72
N HIS A 23 7.70 7.75 10.96
CA HIS A 23 6.79 7.47 9.85
C HIS A 23 6.08 6.14 10.01
N THR A 24 4.91 6.00 9.40
CA THR A 24 4.10 4.80 9.48
C THR A 24 3.81 4.26 8.09
N LEU A 25 4.04 2.95 7.90
CA LEU A 25 3.59 2.21 6.74
C LEU A 25 2.54 1.19 7.21
N GLN A 26 1.36 1.23 6.61
CA GLN A 26 0.27 0.31 6.90
C GLN A 26 -0.05 -0.50 5.65
N LYS A 27 -0.28 -1.81 5.81
CA LYS A 27 -0.67 -2.70 4.71
C LYS A 27 -1.93 -3.45 5.12
N MET A 28 -2.91 -3.50 4.22
CA MET A 28 -4.11 -4.31 4.36
C MET A 28 -4.18 -5.26 3.18
N CYS A 29 -4.33 -6.56 3.47
CA CYS A 29 -4.54 -7.60 2.47
C CYS A 29 -5.64 -8.55 2.94
N GLY A 30 -6.40 -9.10 2.00
CA GLY A 30 -7.49 -10.01 2.31
C GLY A 30 -8.30 -10.41 1.09
N CYS A 31 -9.33 -11.21 1.33
CA CYS A 31 -10.31 -11.55 0.31
C CYS A 31 -11.66 -11.87 0.95
N ASP A 32 -12.73 -11.61 0.19
CA ASP A 32 -14.07 -12.08 0.50
C ASP A 32 -14.41 -13.28 -0.36
N LEU A 33 -14.94 -14.33 0.28
CA LEU A 33 -15.41 -15.53 -0.38
C LEU A 33 -16.94 -15.64 -0.30
N GLY A 34 -17.55 -16.11 -1.37
CA GLY A 34 -18.98 -16.40 -1.41
C GLY A 34 -19.34 -17.67 -0.63
N PRO A 35 -20.64 -17.95 -0.46
CA PRO A 35 -21.11 -19.18 0.21
C PRO A 35 -20.62 -20.47 -0.45
N ASP A 36 -20.29 -20.42 -1.73
CA ASP A 36 -19.72 -21.53 -2.51
C ASP A 36 -18.19 -21.60 -2.43
N GLY A 37 -17.57 -20.75 -1.61
CA GLY A 37 -16.12 -20.67 -1.42
C GLY A 37 -15.37 -19.98 -2.56
N ARG A 38 -16.07 -19.41 -3.55
CA ARG A 38 -15.42 -18.72 -4.67
C ARG A 38 -15.04 -17.29 -4.30
N LEU A 39 -13.93 -16.82 -4.87
CA LEU A 39 -13.45 -15.46 -4.69
C LEU A 39 -14.47 -14.46 -5.23
N LEU A 40 -14.91 -13.55 -4.37
CA LEU A 40 -15.74 -12.40 -4.75
C LEU A 40 -14.91 -11.15 -4.93
N ARG A 41 -13.98 -10.90 -4.00
CA ARG A 41 -13.16 -9.69 -4.01
C ARG A 41 -11.82 -9.94 -3.35
N GLY A 42 -10.76 -9.44 -3.97
CA GLY A 42 -9.43 -9.39 -3.38
C GLY A 42 -9.10 -7.97 -2.94
N TYR A 43 -8.29 -7.86 -1.89
CA TYR A 43 -7.83 -6.59 -1.35
C TYR A 43 -6.32 -6.62 -1.21
N TYR A 44 -5.70 -5.56 -1.69
CA TYR A 44 -4.36 -5.18 -1.29
C TYR A 44 -4.27 -3.67 -1.36
N GLN A 45 -3.95 -3.03 -0.24
CA GLN A 45 -3.74 -1.60 -0.20
C GLN A 45 -2.70 -1.25 0.86
N SER A 46 -2.04 -0.13 0.67
CA SER A 46 -1.11 0.43 1.64
C SER A 46 -1.34 1.91 1.85
N ALA A 47 -0.99 2.37 3.05
CA ALA A 47 -1.04 3.75 3.45
C ALA A 47 0.31 4.17 4.05
N TYR A 48 0.71 5.40 3.77
CA TYR A 48 1.90 6.04 4.32
C TYR A 48 1.48 7.27 5.14
N ASP A 49 1.91 7.32 6.41
CA ASP A 49 1.53 8.35 7.38
C ASP A 49 0.00 8.58 7.46
N GLY A 50 -0.76 7.49 7.40
CA GLY A 50 -2.22 7.48 7.51
C GLY A 50 -2.98 7.93 6.25
N LYS A 51 -2.28 8.17 5.14
CA LYS A 51 -2.88 8.51 3.84
C LYS A 51 -2.72 7.33 2.88
N ASP A 52 -3.74 7.09 2.06
CA ASP A 52 -3.64 6.09 1.00
C ASP A 52 -2.38 6.33 0.16
N TYR A 53 -1.67 5.26 -0.15
CA TYR A 53 -0.43 5.29 -0.93
C TYR A 53 -0.63 4.54 -2.25
N ILE A 54 -1.01 3.26 -2.20
CA ILE A 54 -1.34 2.50 -3.41
C ILE A 54 -2.38 1.42 -3.10
N THR A 55 -3.31 1.23 -4.03
CA THR A 55 -4.43 0.29 -3.92
C THR A 55 -4.52 -0.59 -5.16
N LEU A 56 -4.67 -1.89 -4.97
CA LEU A 56 -4.98 -2.84 -6.03
C LEU A 56 -6.45 -2.67 -6.43
N ASN A 57 -6.70 -2.46 -7.71
CA ASN A 57 -8.06 -2.31 -8.22
C ASN A 57 -8.82 -3.63 -8.19
N GLU A 58 -10.15 -3.56 -8.30
CA GLU A 58 -11.03 -4.74 -8.21
C GLU A 58 -10.77 -5.78 -9.31
N ASP A 59 -10.13 -5.37 -10.42
CA ASP A 59 -9.71 -6.28 -11.50
C ASP A 59 -8.51 -7.18 -11.11
N LEU A 60 -7.89 -6.91 -9.95
CA LEU A 60 -6.70 -7.56 -9.40
C LEU A 60 -5.47 -7.53 -10.32
N ARG A 61 -5.42 -6.58 -11.25
CA ARG A 61 -4.40 -6.48 -12.31
C ARG A 61 -3.87 -5.07 -12.51
N SER A 62 -4.66 -4.07 -12.13
CA SER A 62 -4.26 -2.67 -12.19
C SER A 62 -4.17 -2.05 -10.79
N TRP A 63 -3.43 -0.96 -10.71
CA TRP A 63 -3.14 -0.28 -9.46
C TRP A 63 -3.56 1.18 -9.56
N THR A 64 -4.07 1.71 -8.46
CA THR A 64 -4.30 3.15 -8.27
C THR A 64 -3.26 3.68 -7.29
N ALA A 65 -2.39 4.56 -7.77
CA ALA A 65 -1.39 5.26 -6.97
C ALA A 65 -1.93 6.60 -6.45
N ALA A 66 -1.69 6.91 -5.17
CA ALA A 66 -2.10 8.16 -4.55
C ALA A 66 -1.00 9.23 -4.70
N GLY A 67 -1.02 9.92 -5.84
CA GLY A 67 -0.07 10.98 -6.17
C GLY A 67 1.26 10.46 -6.74
N GLU A 68 2.14 11.40 -7.09
CA GLU A 68 3.36 11.11 -7.87
C GLU A 68 4.35 10.21 -7.12
N ALA A 69 4.49 10.39 -5.81
CA ALA A 69 5.38 9.59 -4.98
C ALA A 69 5.02 8.09 -4.94
N ALA A 70 3.76 7.74 -5.21
CA ALA A 70 3.31 6.35 -5.30
C ALA A 70 3.44 5.74 -6.71
N GLN A 71 3.83 6.54 -7.70
CA GLN A 71 4.03 6.11 -9.09
C GLN A 71 5.47 5.70 -9.41
N ASN A 72 6.42 5.92 -8.48
CA ASN A 72 7.86 5.72 -8.65
C ASN A 72 8.38 4.42 -8.04
#